data_AF-A0A8W8MDF7-F1
#
_entry.id   AF-A0A8W8MDF7-F1
#
_cell.length_a   1.000
_cell.length_b   1.000
_cell.length_c   1.000
_cell.angle_alpha   90.00
_cell.angle_beta   90.00
_cell.angle_gamma   90.00
#
_symmetry.space_group_name_H-M   'P 1'
#
loop_
_entity.id
_entity.type
_entity.pdbx_description
1 polymer ?
#
loop_
_entity_poly.entity_id
_entity_poly.type
_entity_poly.pdbx_seq_one_letter_code
_entity_poly.pdbx_strand_id
1 'polypeptide(L)'
;CMSTLNIALQNVALQRGRMIPGLEMQTKSFTSLSKLRNAATKNACLKKEYKEAMSVPIEILKERFSRLKWKGESVVVHDAAQEDMMVDLYNIFLLIDDEVKPEHVSNLRMLKSEKIDAFLAKHAQSRHYSYQIKKCTEADCAYCTLNPPRLSQEMLKDLNFIPDPVLKEDGVFKSFEETYGTPTTDKDRPSLQEKVTTTERDKQLKNLLVATKVRDFVVCCECGKRRVVYSSRKLSAAEERALIRLQEELLYICGSPLFPGGEFQDKIVVREGINCQAPIETTYYAGKTQLFDGICFHCGDIEPTTSPEIESLKRKHGIVRPICKTCLQMGHPVVTRNCLKKQKTK
;
A
#
# COMPACT_ATOMS: atom_id res chain seq x y z
N CYS A 1 13.21 7.36 16.47
CA CYS A 1 12.91 8.80 16.50
C CYS A 1 11.47 8.96 16.03
N MET A 2 10.54 9.42 16.88
CA MET A 2 9.14 9.59 16.45
C MET A 2 9.08 10.76 15.45
N SER A 3 8.31 10.60 14.37
CA SER A 3 7.99 11.71 13.47
C SER A 3 7.41 12.87 14.28
N THR A 4 7.83 14.11 14.01
CA THR A 4 7.29 15.32 14.65
C THR A 4 5.76 15.39 14.55
N LEU A 5 5.19 14.83 13.47
CA LEU A 5 3.74 14.75 13.28
C LEU A 5 3.05 13.87 14.34
N ASN A 6 3.71 12.82 14.83
CA ASN A 6 3.13 11.93 15.84
C ASN A 6 2.93 12.65 17.18
N ILE A 7 3.72 13.69 17.48
CA ILE A 7 3.61 14.49 18.70
C ILE A 7 2.25 15.18 18.77
N ALA A 8 1.74 15.71 17.65
CA ALA A 8 0.42 16.34 17.62
C ALA A 8 -0.71 15.35 17.94
N LEU A 9 -0.52 14.06 17.66
CA LEU A 9 -1.53 13.01 17.88
C LEU A 9 -1.41 12.30 19.23
N GLN A 10 -0.39 12.61 20.04
CA GLN A 10 -0.23 11.98 21.35
C GLN A 10 -1.34 12.37 22.32
N ASN A 11 -1.89 11.35 23.00
CA ASN A 11 -2.94 11.49 24.01
C ASN A 11 -4.19 12.24 23.51
N VAL A 12 -4.54 12.06 22.23
CA VAL A 12 -5.73 12.65 21.63
C VAL A 12 -6.83 11.60 21.51
N ALA A 13 -7.99 11.88 22.09
CA ALA A 13 -9.23 11.21 21.79
C ALA A 13 -10.15 12.19 21.05
N LEU A 14 -10.60 11.82 19.86
CA LEU A 14 -11.46 12.66 19.02
C LEU A 14 -12.85 12.05 18.91
N GLN A 15 -13.85 12.91 19.01
CA GLN A 15 -15.23 12.57 18.74
C GLN A 15 -15.84 13.66 17.86
N ARG A 16 -16.62 13.25 16.86
CA ARG A 16 -17.44 14.19 16.09
C ARG A 16 -18.52 14.81 16.96
N GLY A 17 -18.96 16.00 16.59
CA GLY A 17 -20.17 16.62 17.13
C GLY A 17 -21.40 15.72 16.97
N ARG A 18 -22.39 15.93 17.83
CA ARG A 18 -23.67 15.22 17.77
C ARG A 18 -24.54 15.85 16.69
N MET A 19 -25.10 15.02 15.80
CA MET A 19 -26.08 15.45 14.79
C MET A 19 -27.50 15.34 15.34
N ILE A 20 -28.49 15.79 14.57
CA ILE A 20 -29.90 15.59 14.92
C ILE A 20 -30.24 14.10 15.05
N PRO A 21 -31.16 13.72 15.97
CA PRO A 21 -31.39 12.31 16.33
C PRO A 21 -31.69 11.38 15.16
N GLY A 22 -32.46 11.84 14.16
CA GLY A 22 -32.79 11.04 12.97
C GLY A 22 -31.56 10.72 12.11
N LEU A 23 -30.70 11.72 11.88
CA LEU A 23 -29.47 11.56 11.10
C LEU A 23 -28.40 10.80 11.88
N GLU A 24 -28.36 10.93 13.20
CA GLU A 24 -27.56 10.08 14.09
C GLU A 24 -27.91 8.60 13.92
N MET A 25 -29.20 8.28 14.02
CA MET A 25 -29.69 6.91 13.87
C MET A 25 -29.38 6.35 12.48
N GLN A 26 -29.58 7.17 11.44
CA GLN A 26 -29.22 6.80 10.08
C GLN A 26 -27.72 6.54 9.95
N THR A 27 -26.87 7.42 10.50
CA THR A 27 -25.41 7.33 10.40
C THR A 27 -24.85 6.12 11.13
N LYS A 28 -25.44 5.74 12.28
CA LYS A 28 -25.07 4.53 13.01
C LYS A 28 -25.22 3.25 12.19
N SER A 29 -26.16 3.22 11.22
CA SER A 29 -26.36 2.06 10.35
C SER A 29 -25.29 1.91 9.25
N PHE A 30 -24.48 2.96 9.02
CA PHE A 30 -23.44 2.91 7.98
C PHE A 30 -22.17 2.25 8.51
N THR A 31 -21.90 1.04 8.00
CA THR A 31 -20.72 0.25 8.37
C THR A 31 -19.43 0.66 7.64
N SER A 32 -19.46 1.68 6.78
CA SER A 32 -18.29 2.18 6.06
C SER A 32 -18.45 3.63 5.61
N LEU A 33 -17.31 4.32 5.42
CA LEU A 33 -17.30 5.68 4.87
C LEU A 33 -17.90 5.74 3.45
N SER A 34 -17.75 4.68 2.66
CA SER A 34 -18.34 4.61 1.32
C SER A 34 -19.88 4.61 1.36
N LYS A 35 -20.49 3.85 2.29
CA LYS A 35 -21.95 3.86 2.49
C LYS A 35 -22.44 5.24 2.93
N LEU A 36 -21.75 5.86 3.88
CA LEU A 36 -22.06 7.21 4.35
C LEU A 36 -22.00 8.24 3.20
N ARG A 37 -20.92 8.23 2.40
CA ARG A 37 -20.77 9.14 1.26
C ARG A 37 -21.91 8.97 0.24
N ASN A 38 -22.26 7.73 -0.10
CA ASN A 38 -23.36 7.44 -1.03
C ASN A 38 -24.74 7.85 -0.49
N ALA A 39 -24.94 7.83 0.83
CA ALA A 39 -26.15 8.36 1.43
C ALA A 39 -26.16 9.89 1.40
N ALA A 40 -25.02 10.53 1.70
CA ALA A 40 -24.85 11.97 1.68
C ALA A 40 -24.98 12.59 0.28
N THR A 41 -24.69 11.85 -0.80
CA THR A 41 -24.96 12.33 -2.17
C THR A 41 -26.46 12.42 -2.47
N LYS A 42 -27.29 11.62 -1.79
CA LYS A 42 -28.74 11.59 -1.96
C LYS A 42 -29.48 12.46 -0.93
N ASN A 43 -28.82 12.78 0.19
CA ASN A 43 -29.39 13.56 1.28
C ASN A 43 -28.47 14.73 1.63
N ALA A 44 -28.84 15.93 1.14
CA ALA A 44 -28.09 17.16 1.37
C ALA A 44 -28.03 17.57 2.84
N CYS A 45 -29.10 17.30 3.61
CA CYS A 45 -29.16 17.59 5.05
C CYS A 45 -28.16 16.72 5.81
N LEU A 46 -28.09 15.42 5.52
CA LEU A 46 -27.07 14.51 6.05
C LEU A 46 -25.65 14.99 5.72
N LYS A 47 -25.41 15.42 4.47
CA LYS A 47 -24.10 15.93 4.04
C LYS A 47 -23.68 17.15 4.86
N LYS A 48 -24.60 18.11 5.07
CA LYS A 48 -24.35 19.35 5.81
C LYS A 48 -24.09 19.06 7.29
N GLU A 49 -25.01 18.38 7.96
CA GLU A 49 -24.88 18.06 9.40
C GLU A 49 -23.64 17.23 9.71
N TYR A 50 -23.31 16.25 8.85
CA TYR A 50 -22.13 15.43 9.07
C TYR A 50 -20.83 16.24 8.90
N LYS A 51 -20.79 17.19 7.94
CA LYS A 51 -19.65 18.11 7.79
C LYS A 51 -19.49 19.00 9.03
N GLU A 52 -20.59 19.55 9.55
CA GLU A 52 -20.59 20.37 10.76
C GLU A 52 -20.18 19.54 12.00
N ALA A 53 -20.69 18.32 12.14
CA ALA A 53 -20.26 17.41 13.20
C ALA A 53 -18.75 17.08 13.13
N MET A 54 -18.22 16.91 11.92
CA MET A 54 -16.79 16.61 11.71
C MET A 54 -15.88 17.84 11.84
N SER A 55 -16.39 19.07 11.78
CA SER A 55 -15.55 20.26 11.95
C SER A 55 -14.89 20.28 13.33
N VAL A 56 -15.59 19.82 14.37
CA VAL A 56 -15.08 19.76 15.75
C VAL A 56 -13.74 19.01 15.85
N PRO A 57 -13.64 17.71 15.49
CA PRO A 57 -12.36 17.01 15.56
C PRO A 57 -11.34 17.54 14.55
N ILE A 58 -11.76 18.09 13.40
CA ILE A 58 -10.85 18.67 12.41
C ILE A 58 -10.15 19.92 12.96
N GLU A 59 -10.89 20.85 13.56
CA GLU A 59 -10.32 22.08 14.11
C GLU A 59 -9.38 21.80 15.29
N ILE A 60 -9.72 20.84 16.16
CA ILE A 60 -8.81 20.37 17.22
C ILE A 60 -7.49 19.86 16.62
N LEU A 61 -7.56 19.08 15.55
CA LEU A 61 -6.36 18.59 14.88
C LEU A 61 -5.57 19.74 14.24
N LYS A 62 -6.24 20.66 13.52
CA LYS A 62 -5.58 21.82 12.90
C LYS A 62 -4.82 22.65 13.93
N GLU A 63 -5.43 22.95 15.06
CA GLU A 63 -4.81 23.70 16.15
C GLU A 63 -3.60 22.96 16.73
N ARG A 64 -3.68 21.64 16.89
CA ARG A 64 -2.56 20.86 17.42
C ARG A 64 -1.39 20.78 16.43
N PHE A 65 -1.68 20.58 15.14
CA PHE A 65 -0.66 20.55 14.11
C PHE A 65 -0.02 21.94 13.89
N SER A 66 -0.77 23.03 14.00
CA SER A 66 -0.23 24.40 13.83
C SER A 66 0.78 24.79 14.92
N ARG A 67 0.72 24.13 16.08
CA ARG A 67 1.67 24.32 17.19
C ARG A 67 3.00 23.58 16.98
N LEU A 68 3.08 22.66 16.01
CA LEU A 68 4.31 21.92 15.72
C LEU A 68 5.33 22.81 15.03
N LYS A 69 6.61 22.54 15.33
CA LYS A 69 7.74 23.14 14.63
C LYS A 69 8.63 22.04 14.04
N TRP A 70 9.01 22.20 12.78
CA TRP A 70 10.00 21.37 12.10
C TRP A 70 11.22 22.21 11.80
N LYS A 71 12.38 21.85 12.35
CA LYS A 71 13.65 22.59 12.21
C LYS A 71 13.54 24.10 12.51
N GLY A 72 12.68 24.46 13.47
CA GLY A 72 12.47 25.85 13.89
C GLY A 72 11.32 26.58 13.17
N GLU A 73 10.85 26.05 12.03
CA GLU A 73 9.74 26.61 11.27
C GLU A 73 8.41 25.98 11.68
N SER A 74 7.33 26.77 11.67
CA SER A 74 5.99 26.26 11.98
C SER A 74 5.50 25.30 10.90
N VAL A 75 4.88 24.20 11.30
CA VAL A 75 4.22 23.30 10.36
C VAL A 75 2.98 23.99 9.79
N VAL A 76 2.88 24.05 8.47
CA VAL A 76 1.74 24.64 7.76
C VAL A 76 0.60 23.63 7.71
N VAL A 77 -0.58 24.06 8.15
CA VAL A 77 -1.81 23.27 8.07
C VAL A 77 -2.67 23.86 6.97
N HIS A 78 -3.01 23.05 5.97
CA HIS A 78 -3.85 23.46 4.85
C HIS A 78 -5.31 23.07 5.09
N ASP A 79 -6.23 23.92 4.64
CA ASP A 79 -7.64 23.58 4.54
C ASP A 79 -7.89 22.58 3.41
N ALA A 80 -9.04 21.90 3.47
CA ALA A 80 -9.49 21.08 2.37
C ALA A 80 -9.64 21.92 1.09
N ALA A 81 -9.41 21.30 -0.07
CA ALA A 81 -9.58 21.95 -1.36
C ALA A 81 -11.01 22.51 -1.49
N GLN A 82 -11.10 23.78 -1.81
CA GLN A 82 -12.31 24.53 -2.10
C GLN A 82 -12.73 24.31 -3.55
N GLU A 83 -13.97 24.68 -3.89
CA GLU A 83 -14.52 24.44 -5.22
C GLU A 83 -13.79 25.21 -6.33
N ASP A 84 -13.30 26.42 -6.04
CA ASP A 84 -12.46 27.22 -6.94
C ASP A 84 -11.12 26.54 -7.25
N MET A 85 -10.43 25.98 -6.25
CA MET A 85 -9.21 25.21 -6.46
C MET A 85 -9.44 23.96 -7.32
N MET A 86 -10.64 23.35 -7.23
CA MET A 86 -11.01 22.24 -8.12
C MET A 86 -11.24 22.71 -9.56
N VAL A 87 -11.79 23.92 -9.75
CA VAL A 87 -11.92 24.57 -11.06
C VAL A 87 -10.53 24.89 -11.64
N ASP A 88 -9.61 25.40 -10.82
CA ASP A 88 -8.23 25.67 -11.25
C ASP A 88 -7.52 24.39 -11.69
N LEU A 89 -7.68 23.31 -10.92
CA LEU A 89 -7.14 22.00 -11.29
C LEU A 89 -7.76 21.49 -12.60
N TYR A 90 -9.06 21.67 -12.79
CA TYR A 90 -9.74 21.34 -14.05
C TYR A 90 -9.21 22.14 -15.23
N ASN A 91 -8.98 23.44 -15.05
CA ASN A 91 -8.39 24.29 -16.08
C ASN A 91 -6.98 23.83 -16.44
N ILE A 92 -6.18 23.36 -15.46
CA ILE A 92 -4.86 22.77 -15.74
C ILE A 92 -4.98 21.49 -16.58
N PHE A 93 -5.95 20.62 -16.28
CA PHE A 93 -6.18 19.42 -17.09
C PHE A 93 -6.57 19.76 -18.53
N LEU A 94 -7.40 20.78 -18.73
CA LEU A 94 -7.80 21.26 -20.06
C LEU A 94 -6.62 21.77 -20.91
N LEU A 95 -5.53 22.22 -20.29
CA LEU A 95 -4.31 22.59 -21.03
C LEU A 95 -3.67 21.37 -21.70
N ILE A 96 -3.83 20.18 -21.12
CA ILE A 96 -3.21 18.94 -21.60
C ILE A 96 -4.18 18.15 -22.47
N ASP A 97 -5.46 18.11 -22.08
CA ASP A 97 -6.52 17.42 -22.79
C ASP A 97 -7.84 18.19 -22.70
N ASP A 98 -8.27 18.70 -23.85
CA ASP A 98 -9.49 19.48 -24.06
C ASP A 98 -10.79 18.67 -23.93
N GLU A 99 -10.71 17.33 -23.91
CA GLU A 99 -11.86 16.44 -23.73
C GLU A 99 -12.18 16.14 -22.25
N VAL A 100 -11.38 16.66 -21.32
CA VAL A 100 -11.60 16.46 -19.89
C VAL A 100 -12.89 17.15 -19.46
N LYS A 101 -13.70 16.46 -18.65
CA LYS A 101 -14.93 16.98 -18.07
C LYS A 101 -14.75 17.31 -16.59
N PRO A 102 -15.54 18.24 -16.03
CA PRO A 102 -15.49 18.57 -14.60
C PRO A 102 -15.70 17.36 -13.68
N GLU A 103 -16.51 16.38 -14.12
CA GLU A 103 -16.73 15.12 -13.38
C GLU A 103 -15.45 14.30 -13.19
N HIS A 104 -14.50 14.37 -14.15
CA HIS A 104 -13.25 13.62 -14.09
C HIS A 104 -12.34 14.11 -12.94
N VAL A 105 -12.34 15.41 -12.66
CA VAL A 105 -11.51 16.01 -11.60
C VAL A 105 -12.09 15.73 -10.22
N SER A 106 -13.42 15.60 -10.13
CA SER A 106 -14.11 15.18 -8.91
C SER A 106 -13.89 13.70 -8.58
N ASN A 107 -13.58 12.87 -9.57
CA ASN A 107 -13.25 11.46 -9.40
C ASN A 107 -12.21 11.01 -10.44
N LEU A 108 -10.93 11.18 -10.10
CA LEU A 108 -9.80 10.87 -10.98
C LEU A 108 -9.77 9.42 -11.49
N ARG A 109 -10.52 8.48 -10.87
CA ARG A 109 -10.64 7.10 -11.38
C ARG A 109 -11.41 7.02 -12.70
N MET A 110 -12.22 8.03 -13.00
CA MET A 110 -12.96 8.15 -14.26
C MET A 110 -12.14 8.83 -15.35
N LEU A 111 -11.06 9.53 -14.96
CA LEU A 111 -10.15 10.17 -15.91
C LEU A 111 -9.35 9.08 -16.63
N LYS A 112 -9.67 8.86 -17.90
CA LYS A 112 -8.91 8.03 -18.82
C LYS A 112 -8.56 8.90 -20.02
N SER A 113 -7.29 9.25 -20.15
CA SER A 113 -6.82 10.16 -21.19
C SER A 113 -5.41 9.78 -21.61
N GLU A 114 -5.28 9.37 -22.87
CA GLU A 114 -3.97 9.03 -23.45
C GLU A 114 -3.06 10.27 -23.52
N LYS A 115 -3.62 11.47 -23.69
CA LYS A 115 -2.85 12.73 -23.69
C LYS A 115 -2.25 13.02 -22.32
N ILE A 116 -3.02 12.83 -21.25
CA ILE A 116 -2.52 12.99 -19.87
C ILE A 116 -1.51 11.90 -19.52
N ASP A 117 -1.76 10.66 -19.92
CA ASP A 117 -0.82 9.56 -19.70
C ASP A 117 0.52 9.81 -20.43
N ALA A 118 0.47 10.30 -21.67
CA ALA A 118 1.66 10.69 -22.42
C ALA A 118 2.38 11.88 -21.78
N PHE A 119 1.63 12.89 -21.29
CA PHE A 119 2.20 14.01 -20.56
C PHE A 119 2.94 13.56 -19.30
N LEU A 120 2.32 12.69 -18.49
CA LEU A 120 2.92 12.14 -17.28
C LEU A 120 4.13 11.25 -17.60
N ALA A 121 4.10 10.44 -18.65
CA ALA A 121 5.24 9.63 -19.07
C ALA A 121 6.47 10.49 -19.44
N LYS A 122 6.24 11.70 -19.96
CA LYS A 122 7.29 12.65 -20.32
C LYS A 122 7.81 13.47 -19.13
N HIS A 123 6.94 13.85 -18.19
CA HIS A 123 7.26 14.79 -17.12
C HIS A 123 7.42 14.14 -15.74
N ALA A 124 7.04 12.89 -15.57
CA ALA A 124 7.09 12.21 -14.30
C ALA A 124 7.74 10.84 -14.43
N GLN A 125 8.36 10.42 -13.33
CA GLN A 125 8.94 9.10 -13.20
C GLN A 125 8.46 8.51 -11.88
N SER A 126 7.50 7.59 -11.98
CA SER A 126 7.06 6.79 -10.85
C SER A 126 8.00 5.60 -10.68
N ARG A 127 8.53 5.46 -9.47
CA ARG A 127 9.34 4.34 -8.99
C ARG A 127 8.80 3.91 -7.65
N HIS A 128 9.22 2.74 -7.18
CA HIS A 128 8.72 2.19 -5.93
C HIS A 128 9.07 3.05 -4.70
N TYR A 129 10.26 3.67 -4.68
CA TYR A 129 10.71 4.52 -3.57
C TYR A 129 10.64 6.03 -3.85
N SER A 130 10.26 6.43 -5.07
CA SER A 130 10.24 7.85 -5.45
C SER A 130 9.23 8.14 -6.53
N TYR A 131 8.59 9.31 -6.43
CA TYR A 131 7.86 9.91 -7.54
C TYR A 131 8.55 11.20 -7.92
N GLN A 132 9.16 11.23 -9.10
CA GLN A 132 9.94 12.35 -9.58
C GLN A 132 9.15 13.12 -10.62
N ILE A 133 9.25 14.45 -10.60
CA ILE A 133 8.59 15.33 -11.58
C ILE A 133 9.64 16.28 -12.13
N LYS A 134 9.73 16.37 -13.46
CA LYS A 134 10.62 17.26 -14.18
C LYS A 134 9.83 18.04 -15.24
N LYS A 135 9.95 19.36 -15.24
CA LYS A 135 9.44 20.23 -16.30
C LYS A 135 10.35 20.18 -17.53
N CYS A 136 9.81 20.45 -18.72
CA CYS A 136 10.58 20.59 -19.96
C CYS A 136 10.62 22.06 -20.44
N THR A 137 11.42 22.31 -21.49
CA THR A 137 11.53 23.60 -22.19
C THR A 137 11.01 23.52 -23.63
N GLU A 138 10.24 22.48 -23.94
CA GLU A 138 9.72 22.28 -25.29
C GLU A 138 8.57 23.25 -25.55
N ALA A 139 8.63 23.93 -26.70
CA ALA A 139 7.71 25.00 -27.07
C ALA A 139 6.26 24.52 -27.29
N ASP A 140 6.08 23.24 -27.60
CA ASP A 140 4.79 22.59 -27.79
C ASP A 140 4.18 22.05 -26.48
N CYS A 141 4.91 22.14 -25.35
CA CYS A 141 4.40 21.69 -24.08
C CYS A 141 3.43 22.73 -23.49
N ALA A 142 2.14 22.42 -23.55
CA ALA A 142 1.07 23.30 -23.10
C ALA A 142 1.21 23.72 -21.62
N TYR A 143 1.60 22.79 -20.74
CA TYR A 143 1.77 23.11 -19.31
C TYR A 143 3.06 23.86 -19.00
N CYS A 144 4.20 23.39 -19.52
CA CYS A 144 5.52 23.96 -19.16
C CYS A 144 5.77 25.32 -19.79
N THR A 145 5.12 25.63 -20.92
CA THR A 145 5.19 26.98 -21.52
C THR A 145 4.50 28.02 -20.64
N LEU A 146 3.34 27.68 -20.07
CA LEU A 146 2.61 28.55 -19.14
C LEU A 146 3.25 28.56 -17.74
N ASN A 147 3.89 27.46 -17.35
CA ASN A 147 4.52 27.30 -16.05
C ASN A 147 6.00 26.93 -16.24
N PRO A 148 6.87 27.88 -16.64
CA PRO A 148 8.25 27.58 -16.96
C PRO A 148 9.03 27.00 -15.76
N PRO A 149 10.09 26.23 -16.03
CA PRO A 149 11.10 25.86 -15.04
C PRO A 149 11.68 27.11 -14.36
N ARG A 150 11.92 27.04 -13.05
CA ARG A 150 12.63 28.12 -12.31
C ARG A 150 14.15 28.09 -12.54
N LEU A 151 14.66 26.96 -12.99
CA LEU A 151 16.07 26.76 -13.33
C LEU A 151 16.37 27.37 -14.71
N SER A 152 17.63 27.76 -14.92
CA SER A 152 18.08 28.16 -16.26
C SER A 152 17.98 26.99 -17.24
N GLN A 153 17.88 27.28 -18.54
CA GLN A 153 17.78 26.24 -19.56
C GLN A 153 19.02 25.33 -19.57
N GLU A 154 20.20 25.88 -19.34
CA GLU A 154 21.46 25.13 -19.26
C GLU A 154 21.42 24.09 -18.12
N MET A 155 21.05 24.52 -16.91
CA MET A 155 20.96 23.62 -15.76
C MET A 155 19.87 22.55 -15.94
N LEU A 156 18.74 22.89 -16.55
CA LEU A 156 17.65 21.94 -16.75
C LEU A 156 17.97 20.88 -17.81
N LYS A 157 18.75 21.26 -18.82
CA LYS A 157 19.20 20.36 -19.89
C LYS A 157 20.03 19.21 -19.30
N ASP A 158 20.92 19.52 -18.37
CA ASP A 158 21.82 18.53 -17.76
C ASP A 158 21.17 17.78 -16.57
N LEU A 159 20.03 18.26 -16.08
CA LEU A 159 19.32 17.63 -14.97
C LEU A 159 18.62 16.34 -15.43
N ASN A 160 19.08 15.19 -14.98
CA ASN A 160 18.43 13.90 -15.22
C ASN A 160 17.56 13.47 -14.04
N PHE A 161 16.62 12.55 -14.30
CA PHE A 161 15.94 11.84 -13.21
C PHE A 161 16.97 11.11 -12.35
N ILE A 162 16.70 11.02 -11.05
CA ILE A 162 17.49 10.23 -10.11
C ILE A 162 17.41 8.76 -10.57
N PRO A 163 18.56 8.10 -10.78
CA PRO A 163 18.60 6.72 -11.25
C PRO A 163 18.13 5.76 -10.17
N ASP A 164 17.63 4.61 -10.62
CA ASP A 164 17.33 3.46 -9.79
C ASP A 164 18.62 2.71 -9.42
N PRO A 165 18.64 1.93 -8.33
CA PRO A 165 19.76 1.04 -8.04
C PRO A 165 20.02 0.10 -9.21
N VAL A 166 21.27 -0.06 -9.63
CA VAL A 166 21.68 -0.99 -10.70
C VAL A 166 22.78 -1.90 -10.17
N LEU A 167 22.61 -3.21 -10.32
CA LEU A 167 23.63 -4.18 -9.90
C LEU A 167 24.72 -4.33 -10.96
N LYS A 168 25.95 -4.51 -10.50
CA LYS A 168 27.05 -5.05 -11.29
C LYS A 168 26.98 -6.58 -11.28
N GLU A 169 27.75 -7.22 -12.16
CA GLU A 169 27.82 -8.69 -12.27
C GLU A 169 28.32 -9.36 -10.98
N ASP A 170 29.08 -8.64 -10.16
CA ASP A 170 29.61 -9.08 -8.87
C ASP A 170 28.59 -8.97 -7.71
N GLY A 171 27.38 -8.46 -7.97
CA GLY A 171 26.33 -8.27 -6.98
C GLY A 171 26.44 -6.97 -6.16
N VAL A 172 27.39 -6.09 -6.47
CA VAL A 172 27.53 -4.76 -5.86
C VAL A 172 26.75 -3.73 -6.67
N PHE A 173 26.12 -2.75 -6.00
CA PHE A 173 25.43 -1.67 -6.70
C PHE A 173 26.42 -0.68 -7.34
N LYS A 174 26.08 -0.20 -8.53
CA LYS A 174 26.77 0.92 -9.20
C LYS A 174 26.67 2.21 -8.38
N SER A 175 27.68 3.06 -8.51
CA SER A 175 27.65 4.39 -7.90
C SER A 175 26.64 5.31 -8.61
N PHE A 176 26.33 6.44 -7.98
CA PHE A 176 25.46 7.45 -8.58
C PHE A 176 26.07 8.00 -9.88
N GLU A 177 27.37 8.28 -9.90
CA GLU A 177 28.08 8.82 -11.07
C GLU A 177 28.04 7.84 -12.26
N GLU A 178 28.09 6.53 -11.99
CA GLU A 178 27.99 5.49 -13.02
C GLU A 178 26.57 5.33 -13.60
N THR A 179 25.54 5.80 -12.89
CA THR A 179 24.13 5.56 -13.25
C THR A 179 23.40 6.84 -13.67
N TYR A 180 23.83 8.00 -13.20
CA TYR A 180 23.17 9.27 -13.46
C TYR A 180 23.17 9.61 -14.96
N GLY A 181 22.01 9.98 -15.49
CA GLY A 181 21.82 10.25 -16.92
C GLY A 181 21.70 9.00 -17.81
N THR A 182 21.74 7.80 -17.24
CA THR A 182 21.45 6.55 -17.96
C THR A 182 20.02 6.06 -17.71
N PRO A 183 19.39 5.35 -18.67
CA PRO A 183 18.09 4.74 -18.43
C PRO A 183 18.20 3.59 -17.41
N THR A 184 17.55 3.77 -16.25
CA THR A 184 17.48 2.74 -15.19
C THR A 184 16.04 2.29 -14.96
N THR A 185 15.89 1.15 -14.27
CA THR A 185 14.57 0.60 -13.89
C THR A 185 14.62 0.04 -12.49
N ASP A 186 13.44 -0.14 -11.87
CA ASP A 186 13.28 -0.73 -10.53
C ASP A 186 13.77 -2.20 -10.39
N LYS A 187 14.21 -2.86 -11.46
CA LYS A 187 14.47 -4.32 -11.51
C LYS A 187 15.46 -4.81 -10.45
N ASP A 188 16.53 -4.07 -10.22
CA ASP A 188 17.63 -4.49 -9.36
C ASP A 188 17.42 -4.09 -7.88
N ARG A 189 16.27 -3.48 -7.56
CA ARG A 189 15.99 -3.08 -6.19
C ARG A 189 16.01 -4.31 -5.26
N PRO A 190 16.52 -4.20 -4.02
CA PRO A 190 16.65 -5.33 -3.11
C PRO A 190 15.37 -6.15 -2.92
N SER A 191 14.20 -5.50 -2.97
CA SER A 191 12.90 -6.15 -2.81
C SER A 191 12.41 -6.97 -4.03
N LEU A 192 13.02 -6.79 -5.22
CA LEU A 192 12.70 -7.53 -6.45
C LEU A 192 13.75 -8.56 -6.86
N GLN A 193 14.91 -8.63 -6.20
CA GLN A 193 15.95 -9.62 -6.52
C GLN A 193 15.38 -11.05 -6.48
N GLU A 194 15.68 -11.83 -7.53
CA GLU A 194 15.06 -13.13 -7.80
C GLU A 194 15.32 -14.20 -6.72
N LYS A 195 14.33 -15.10 -6.60
CA LYS A 195 14.24 -16.33 -5.80
C LYS A 195 15.20 -16.41 -4.61
N VAL A 196 14.68 -16.03 -3.45
CA VAL A 196 15.23 -16.52 -2.19
C VAL A 196 15.01 -18.04 -2.15
N THR A 197 16.07 -18.80 -2.42
CA THR A 197 16.14 -20.21 -2.08
C THR A 197 15.99 -20.37 -0.57
N THR A 198 15.56 -21.54 -0.10
CA THR A 198 15.55 -21.84 1.33
C THR A 198 16.92 -21.49 1.94
N THR A 199 16.94 -20.48 2.82
CA THR A 199 18.17 -20.01 3.47
C THR A 199 18.72 -21.10 4.38
N GLU A 200 20.02 -21.04 4.73
CA GLU A 200 20.57 -21.98 5.72
C GLU A 200 19.81 -21.90 7.06
N ARG A 201 19.37 -20.71 7.45
CA ARG A 201 18.54 -20.52 8.64
C ARG A 201 17.17 -21.18 8.49
N ASP A 202 16.50 -21.03 7.35
CA ASP A 202 15.25 -21.75 7.08
C ASP A 202 15.45 -23.28 7.13
N LYS A 203 16.60 -23.79 6.67
CA LYS A 203 16.93 -25.22 6.75
C LYS A 203 17.09 -25.68 8.20
N GLN A 204 17.80 -24.90 9.03
CA GLN A 204 17.95 -25.16 10.46
C GLN A 204 16.59 -25.14 11.20
N LEU A 205 15.71 -24.22 10.80
CA LEU A 205 14.38 -24.05 11.39
C LEU A 205 13.28 -24.85 10.68
N LYS A 206 13.61 -25.83 9.83
CA LYS A 206 12.65 -26.60 9.04
C LYS A 206 11.52 -27.22 9.86
N ASN A 207 11.81 -27.70 11.07
CA ASN A 207 10.82 -28.30 11.98
C ASN A 207 9.92 -27.25 12.66
N LEU A 208 10.34 -25.99 12.68
CA LEU A 208 9.60 -24.86 13.21
C LEU A 208 8.73 -24.18 12.14
N LEU A 209 9.18 -24.12 10.89
CA LEU A 209 8.48 -23.47 9.76
C LEU A 209 7.34 -24.34 9.18
N VAL A 210 6.49 -24.87 10.05
CA VAL A 210 5.39 -25.80 9.72
C VAL A 210 4.05 -25.32 10.26
N ALA A 211 2.96 -25.83 9.68
CA ALA A 211 1.59 -25.39 9.96
C ALA A 211 1.14 -25.51 11.44
N THR A 212 1.70 -26.46 12.20
CA THR A 212 1.39 -26.66 13.63
C THR A 212 2.08 -25.65 14.55
N LYS A 213 3.05 -24.90 14.02
CA LYS A 213 3.87 -23.92 14.74
C LYS A 213 3.53 -22.48 14.38
N VAL A 214 2.52 -22.28 13.54
CA VAL A 214 1.96 -20.96 13.22
C VAL A 214 1.35 -20.34 14.48
N ARG A 215 1.69 -19.09 14.79
CA ARG A 215 1.14 -18.38 15.95
C ARG A 215 0.46 -17.08 15.59
N ASP A 216 1.00 -16.38 14.61
CA ASP A 216 0.48 -15.08 14.18
C ASP A 216 0.94 -14.79 12.75
N PHE A 217 0.72 -13.56 12.29
CA PHE A 217 1.35 -13.00 11.10
C PHE A 217 1.95 -11.62 11.39
N VAL A 218 2.81 -11.17 10.49
CA VAL A 218 3.35 -9.81 10.44
C VAL A 218 3.08 -9.23 9.06
N VAL A 219 2.75 -7.94 8.97
CA VAL A 219 2.53 -7.27 7.68
C VAL A 219 3.84 -6.69 7.19
N CYS A 220 4.23 -7.04 5.96
CA CYS A 220 5.38 -6.43 5.31
C CYS A 220 5.07 -4.97 4.93
N CYS A 221 5.91 -4.02 5.34
CA CYS A 221 5.71 -2.60 5.03
C CYS A 221 5.89 -2.27 3.54
N GLU A 222 6.64 -3.08 2.79
CA GLU A 222 6.90 -2.87 1.36
C GLU A 222 5.78 -3.39 0.45
N CYS A 223 5.24 -4.58 0.72
CA CYS A 223 4.26 -5.24 -0.16
C CYS A 223 2.88 -5.43 0.46
N GLY A 224 2.70 -5.11 1.75
CA GLY A 224 1.44 -5.29 2.47
C GLY A 224 1.04 -6.74 2.74
N LYS A 225 1.83 -7.73 2.28
CA LYS A 225 1.53 -9.15 2.49
C LYS A 225 1.70 -9.54 3.96
N ARG A 226 0.77 -10.36 4.45
CA ARG A 226 0.86 -11.02 5.75
C ARG A 226 1.84 -12.19 5.66
N ARG A 227 2.95 -12.13 6.40
CA ARG A 227 3.95 -13.20 6.53
C ARG A 227 3.77 -13.94 7.82
N VAL A 228 3.93 -15.27 7.76
CA VAL A 228 3.57 -16.15 8.87
C VAL A 228 4.63 -16.08 9.96
N VAL A 229 4.18 -15.89 11.20
CA VAL A 229 5.01 -15.94 12.39
C VAL A 229 4.92 -17.33 13.02
N TYR A 230 6.08 -17.92 13.28
CA TYR A 230 6.22 -19.25 13.86
C TYR A 230 6.83 -19.19 15.26
N SER A 231 6.35 -20.05 16.15
CA SER A 231 7.00 -20.33 17.43
C SER A 231 6.70 -21.75 17.91
N SER A 232 7.63 -22.32 18.68
CA SER A 232 7.52 -23.69 19.18
C SER A 232 6.33 -23.85 20.14
N ARG A 233 6.04 -22.81 20.92
CA ARG A 233 4.97 -22.70 21.92
C ARG A 233 4.04 -21.52 21.61
N LYS A 234 2.96 -21.37 22.38
CA LYS A 234 2.13 -20.15 22.32
C LYS A 234 2.99 -18.94 22.71
N LEU A 235 2.75 -17.81 22.05
CA LEU A 235 3.42 -16.57 22.39
C LEU A 235 3.03 -16.14 23.81
N SER A 236 4.00 -15.62 24.54
CA SER A 236 3.78 -14.95 25.82
C SER A 236 3.34 -13.51 25.59
N ALA A 237 2.76 -12.87 26.60
CA ALA A 237 2.33 -11.48 26.49
C ALA A 237 3.47 -10.50 26.14
N ALA A 238 4.72 -10.81 26.52
CA ALA A 238 5.89 -9.99 26.15
C ALA A 238 6.22 -10.15 24.65
N GLU A 239 6.17 -11.38 24.15
CA GLU A 239 6.40 -11.72 22.75
C GLU A 239 5.32 -11.13 21.83
N GLU A 240 4.05 -11.19 22.23
CA GLU A 240 2.93 -10.56 21.52
C GLU A 240 3.09 -9.03 21.45
N ARG A 241 3.44 -8.39 22.58
CA ARG A 241 3.72 -6.94 22.60
C ARG A 241 4.89 -6.55 21.71
N ALA A 242 5.95 -7.35 21.67
CA ALA A 242 7.09 -7.10 20.79
C ALA A 242 6.70 -7.17 19.32
N LEU A 243 5.84 -8.13 18.94
CA LEU A 243 5.33 -8.25 17.58
C LEU A 243 4.42 -7.08 17.20
N ILE A 244 3.51 -6.67 18.09
CA ILE A 244 2.64 -5.50 17.90
C ILE A 244 3.49 -4.25 17.65
N ARG A 245 4.50 -4.01 18.49
CA ARG A 245 5.39 -2.85 18.34
C ARG A 245 6.10 -2.84 16.98
N LEU A 246 6.60 -4.00 16.55
CA LEU A 246 7.26 -4.15 15.26
C LEU A 246 6.31 -3.88 14.07
N GLN A 247 5.03 -4.23 14.21
CA GLN A 247 3.99 -3.89 13.23
C GLN A 247 3.66 -2.39 13.24
N GLU A 248 3.49 -1.79 14.42
CA GLU A 248 3.18 -0.36 14.59
C GLU A 248 4.31 0.54 14.08
N GLU A 249 5.56 0.12 14.27
CA GLU A 249 6.75 0.83 13.78
C GLU A 249 7.06 0.52 12.30
N LEU A 250 6.29 -0.34 11.63
CA LEU A 250 6.44 -0.74 10.22
C LEU A 250 7.85 -1.26 9.85
N LEU A 251 8.47 -2.00 10.76
CA LEU A 251 9.89 -2.37 10.64
C LEU A 251 10.15 -3.67 9.86
N TYR A 252 9.11 -4.34 9.37
CA TYR A 252 9.25 -5.65 8.74
C TYR A 252 9.19 -5.62 7.22
N ILE A 253 10.23 -6.19 6.59
CA ILE A 253 10.30 -6.47 5.17
C ILE A 253 10.40 -7.98 4.96
N CYS A 254 9.75 -8.50 3.92
CA CYS A 254 9.82 -9.92 3.57
C CYS A 254 11.28 -10.40 3.51
N GLY A 255 11.58 -11.52 4.18
CA GLY A 255 12.91 -12.11 4.19
C GLY A 255 13.82 -11.64 5.33
N SER A 256 13.50 -10.54 5.99
CA SER A 256 14.27 -10.06 7.14
C SER A 256 13.92 -10.85 8.42
N PRO A 257 14.88 -11.06 9.33
CA PRO A 257 14.56 -11.53 10.68
C PRO A 257 13.69 -10.51 11.41
N LEU A 258 12.76 -10.99 12.26
CA LEU A 258 11.93 -10.10 13.09
C LEU A 258 12.75 -9.34 14.14
N PHE A 259 13.70 -10.01 14.79
CA PHE A 259 14.43 -9.48 15.94
C PHE A 259 15.93 -9.76 15.81
N PRO A 260 16.65 -9.10 14.89
CA PRO A 260 18.09 -9.31 14.72
C PRO A 260 18.86 -8.94 15.99
N GLY A 261 19.66 -9.86 16.53
CA GLY A 261 20.49 -9.67 17.73
C GLY A 261 19.72 -9.56 19.06
N GLY A 262 18.41 -9.83 19.07
CA GLY A 262 17.54 -9.57 20.22
C GLY A 262 17.09 -10.82 21.01
N GLU A 263 16.43 -10.59 22.15
CA GLU A 263 15.94 -11.65 23.05
C GLU A 263 15.01 -12.67 22.39
N PHE A 264 14.37 -12.30 21.27
CA PHE A 264 13.38 -13.09 20.54
C PHE A 264 13.88 -13.70 19.22
N GLN A 265 15.16 -13.50 18.86
CA GLN A 265 15.73 -13.80 17.53
C GLN A 265 15.50 -15.24 17.03
N ASP A 266 15.32 -16.20 17.93
CA ASP A 266 15.04 -17.62 17.60
C ASP A 266 13.78 -18.18 18.28
N LYS A 267 13.09 -17.36 19.07
CA LYS A 267 11.85 -17.74 19.76
C LYS A 267 10.63 -17.48 18.88
N ILE A 268 10.67 -16.38 18.14
CA ILE A 268 9.62 -15.92 17.24
C ILE A 268 10.29 -15.64 15.89
N VAL A 269 9.93 -16.40 14.88
CA VAL A 269 10.61 -16.35 13.59
C VAL A 269 9.62 -16.21 12.45
N VAL A 270 10.11 -15.70 11.34
CA VAL A 270 9.45 -15.72 10.03
C VAL A 270 10.30 -16.54 9.07
N ARG A 271 9.75 -16.84 7.90
CA ARG A 271 10.56 -17.38 6.80
C ARG A 271 11.48 -16.28 6.29
N GLU A 272 12.78 -16.55 6.23
CA GLU A 272 13.76 -15.63 5.64
C GLU A 272 13.98 -15.93 4.15
N GLY A 273 13.73 -17.18 3.74
CA GLY A 273 13.67 -17.63 2.34
C GLY A 273 12.49 -17.09 1.54
N ILE A 274 12.16 -15.80 1.63
CA ILE A 274 11.01 -15.19 0.98
C ILE A 274 11.24 -13.71 0.64
N ASN A 275 10.69 -13.23 -0.47
CA ASN A 275 10.73 -11.81 -0.85
C ASN A 275 9.31 -11.24 -1.06
N CYS A 276 9.22 -9.97 -1.46
CA CYS A 276 7.94 -9.30 -1.67
C CYS A 276 7.14 -9.86 -2.85
N GLN A 277 7.78 -10.52 -3.82
CA GLN A 277 7.09 -11.14 -4.96
C GLN A 277 6.47 -12.50 -4.59
N ALA A 278 7.06 -13.23 -3.65
CA ALA A 278 6.57 -14.54 -3.26
C ALA A 278 5.09 -14.50 -2.81
N PRO A 279 4.29 -15.54 -3.15
CA PRO A 279 2.91 -15.64 -2.69
C PRO A 279 2.85 -15.79 -1.17
N ILE A 280 1.64 -15.72 -0.61
CA ILE A 280 1.38 -16.02 0.80
C ILE A 280 1.77 -17.48 1.10
N GLU A 281 2.43 -17.70 2.23
CA GLU A 281 2.92 -19.02 2.60
C GLU A 281 1.76 -20.02 2.72
N THR A 282 1.96 -21.25 2.22
CA THR A 282 0.91 -22.28 2.27
C THR A 282 0.49 -22.65 3.69
N THR A 283 1.38 -22.45 4.66
CA THR A 283 1.16 -22.64 6.10
C THR A 283 0.20 -21.61 6.69
N TYR A 284 0.07 -20.41 6.11
CA TYR A 284 -0.92 -19.41 6.51
C TYR A 284 -2.33 -20.01 6.53
N TYR A 285 -2.68 -20.69 5.44
CA TYR A 285 -3.99 -21.32 5.24
C TYR A 285 -4.13 -22.71 5.86
N ALA A 286 -3.04 -23.28 6.37
CA ALA A 286 -3.02 -24.61 6.97
C ALA A 286 -2.81 -24.56 8.48
N GLY A 287 -2.73 -23.35 9.06
CA GLY A 287 -2.56 -23.12 10.49
C GLY A 287 -3.60 -23.90 11.28
N LYS A 288 -3.14 -24.79 12.17
CA LYS A 288 -4.04 -25.58 13.02
C LYS A 288 -4.34 -24.90 14.35
N THR A 289 -3.45 -24.02 14.78
CA THR A 289 -3.49 -23.34 16.08
C THR A 289 -4.10 -21.95 15.99
N GLN A 290 -4.08 -21.34 14.81
CA GLN A 290 -4.65 -20.02 14.54
C GLN A 290 -5.34 -20.08 13.19
N LEU A 291 -6.63 -19.76 13.15
CA LEU A 291 -7.36 -19.57 11.89
C LEU A 291 -7.23 -18.11 11.48
N PHE A 292 -6.69 -17.88 10.29
CA PHE A 292 -6.63 -16.55 9.70
C PHE A 292 -7.73 -16.39 8.64
N ASP A 293 -8.04 -15.13 8.32
CA ASP A 293 -8.98 -14.80 7.25
C ASP A 293 -8.54 -15.39 5.90
N GLY A 294 -9.52 -15.73 5.07
CA GLY A 294 -9.25 -16.12 3.69
C GLY A 294 -8.80 -14.90 2.88
N ILE A 295 -7.49 -14.77 2.66
CA ILE A 295 -6.91 -13.73 1.80
C ILE A 295 -6.44 -14.31 0.45
N CYS A 296 -6.30 -13.46 -0.56
CA CYS A 296 -5.73 -13.83 -1.86
C CYS A 296 -4.33 -14.41 -1.71
N PHE A 297 -4.09 -15.59 -2.29
CA PHE A 297 -2.81 -16.30 -2.24
C PHE A 297 -1.65 -15.52 -2.87
N HIS A 298 -1.92 -14.72 -3.90
CA HIS A 298 -0.86 -14.05 -4.65
C HIS A 298 -0.47 -12.70 -4.04
N CYS A 299 -1.45 -11.88 -3.67
CA CYS A 299 -1.22 -10.51 -3.21
C CYS A 299 -1.60 -10.25 -1.74
N GLY A 300 -2.31 -11.16 -1.06
CA GLY A 300 -2.76 -10.96 0.32
C GLY A 300 -4.00 -10.07 0.49
N ASP A 301 -4.68 -9.71 -0.60
CA ASP A 301 -5.94 -8.96 -0.57
C ASP A 301 -7.00 -9.70 0.28
N ILE A 302 -7.69 -8.95 1.13
CA ILE A 302 -8.69 -9.46 2.09
C ILE A 302 -10.04 -9.76 1.45
N GLU A 303 -10.25 -9.36 0.20
CA GLU A 303 -11.49 -9.61 -0.55
C GLU A 303 -11.23 -10.61 -1.70
N PRO A 304 -11.06 -11.92 -1.40
CA PRO A 304 -10.99 -12.92 -2.45
C PRO A 304 -12.30 -12.98 -3.22
N THR A 305 -12.18 -13.20 -4.53
CA THR A 305 -13.33 -13.35 -5.41
C THR A 305 -13.76 -14.82 -5.53
N THR A 306 -14.97 -15.02 -6.02
CA THR A 306 -15.52 -16.34 -6.33
C THR A 306 -16.11 -16.29 -7.74
N SER A 307 -15.89 -17.34 -8.53
CA SER A 307 -16.44 -17.50 -9.87
C SER A 307 -16.93 -18.94 -10.07
N PRO A 308 -17.78 -19.20 -11.08
CA PRO A 308 -18.23 -20.57 -11.40
C PRO A 308 -17.06 -21.55 -11.61
N GLU A 309 -15.95 -21.09 -12.18
CA GLU A 309 -14.73 -21.88 -12.39
C GLU A 309 -14.06 -22.21 -11.06
N ILE A 310 -13.94 -21.25 -10.14
CA ILE A 310 -13.39 -21.47 -8.80
C ILE A 310 -14.24 -22.48 -8.02
N GLU A 311 -15.57 -22.37 -8.11
CA GLU A 311 -16.48 -23.33 -7.48
C GLU A 311 -16.37 -24.73 -8.11
N SER A 312 -16.15 -24.81 -9.42
CA SER A 312 -15.85 -26.08 -10.11
C SER A 312 -14.55 -26.71 -9.62
N LEU A 313 -13.51 -25.91 -9.38
CA LEU A 313 -12.24 -26.37 -8.81
C LEU A 313 -12.43 -26.87 -7.37
N LYS A 314 -13.22 -26.17 -6.54
CA LYS A 314 -13.51 -26.61 -5.16
C LYS A 314 -14.19 -27.98 -5.09
N ARG A 315 -15.00 -28.34 -6.08
CA ARG A 315 -15.61 -29.67 -6.19
C ARG A 315 -14.64 -30.76 -6.63
N LYS A 316 -13.54 -30.41 -7.31
CA LYS A 316 -12.58 -31.35 -7.89
C LYS A 316 -11.29 -31.50 -7.07
N HIS A 317 -11.01 -30.55 -6.18
CA HIS A 317 -9.76 -30.49 -5.44
C HIS A 317 -10.02 -30.32 -3.95
N GLY A 318 -9.29 -31.08 -3.12
CA GLY A 318 -9.39 -30.96 -1.66
C GLY A 318 -8.84 -29.64 -1.11
N ILE A 319 -8.01 -28.93 -1.89
CA ILE A 319 -7.51 -27.60 -1.53
C ILE A 319 -7.61 -26.69 -2.77
N VAL A 320 -8.28 -25.56 -2.61
CA VAL A 320 -8.31 -24.45 -3.57
C VAL A 320 -7.94 -23.18 -2.81
N ARG A 321 -6.84 -22.52 -3.22
CA ARG A 321 -6.38 -21.30 -2.56
C ARG A 321 -7.22 -20.10 -3.02
N PRO A 322 -7.60 -19.17 -2.12
CA PRO A 322 -8.34 -17.98 -2.51
C PRO A 322 -7.52 -17.09 -3.47
N ILE A 323 -8.21 -16.39 -4.35
CA ILE A 323 -7.63 -15.42 -5.30
C ILE A 323 -8.55 -14.19 -5.36
N CYS A 324 -8.02 -12.98 -5.49
CA CYS A 324 -8.83 -11.77 -5.68
C CYS A 324 -9.08 -11.51 -7.18
N LYS A 325 -10.06 -10.65 -7.48
CA LYS A 325 -10.46 -10.32 -8.86
C LYS A 325 -9.29 -9.75 -9.67
N THR A 326 -8.51 -8.85 -9.08
CA THR A 326 -7.36 -8.22 -9.74
C THR A 326 -6.32 -9.24 -10.16
N CYS A 327 -5.92 -10.14 -9.24
CA CYS A 327 -4.94 -11.18 -9.57
C CYS A 327 -5.44 -12.12 -10.67
N LEU A 328 -6.73 -12.48 -10.63
CA LEU A 328 -7.34 -13.32 -11.67
C LEU A 328 -7.32 -12.62 -13.05
N GLN A 329 -7.63 -11.33 -13.10
CA GLN A 329 -7.58 -10.51 -14.32
C GLN A 329 -6.15 -10.33 -14.85
N MET A 330 -5.15 -10.29 -13.96
CA MET A 330 -3.73 -10.30 -14.33
C MET A 330 -3.24 -11.67 -14.83
N GLY A 331 -4.11 -12.69 -14.89
CA GLY A 331 -3.78 -14.02 -15.39
C GLY A 331 -3.09 -14.93 -14.37
N HIS A 332 -3.08 -14.57 -13.08
CA HIS A 332 -2.53 -15.47 -12.07
C HIS A 332 -3.40 -16.73 -11.91
N PRO A 333 -2.79 -17.92 -11.79
CA PRO A 333 -3.55 -19.16 -11.70
C PRO A 333 -4.19 -19.35 -10.34
N VAL A 334 -5.35 -20.00 -10.31
CA VAL A 334 -5.96 -20.50 -9.07
C VAL A 334 -5.16 -21.73 -8.61
N VAL A 335 -4.49 -21.61 -7.46
CA VAL A 335 -3.61 -22.69 -6.96
C VAL A 335 -4.45 -23.77 -6.28
N THR A 336 -4.30 -25.01 -6.75
CA THR A 336 -5.06 -26.17 -6.26
C THR A 336 -4.14 -27.31 -5.80
N ARG A 337 -4.65 -28.17 -4.91
CA ARG A 337 -3.98 -29.42 -4.49
C ARG A 337 -5.00 -30.53 -4.23
N ASN A 338 -4.51 -31.77 -4.19
CA ASN A 338 -5.27 -32.99 -3.89
C ASN A 338 -6.47 -33.18 -4.85
N CYS A 339 -6.19 -33.48 -6.11
CA CYS A 339 -7.23 -33.80 -7.09
C CYS A 339 -8.04 -35.03 -6.58
N LEU A 340 -9.35 -34.85 -6.44
CA LEU A 340 -10.28 -35.88 -6.00
C LEU A 340 -10.49 -36.82 -7.19
N LYS A 341 -9.91 -38.03 -7.13
CA LYS A 341 -10.13 -39.05 -8.17
C LYS A 341 -11.63 -39.34 -8.24
N LYS A 342 -12.21 -39.30 -9.45
CA LYS A 342 -13.58 -39.78 -9.69
C LYS A 342 -13.68 -41.21 -9.15
N GLN A 343 -14.65 -41.47 -8.27
CA GLN A 343 -15.01 -42.84 -7.92
C GLN A 343 -15.31 -43.58 -9.23
N LYS A 344 -14.55 -44.63 -9.52
CA LYS A 344 -14.94 -45.58 -10.56
C LYS A 344 -16.24 -46.21 -10.08
N THR A 345 -17.35 -45.83 -10.69
CA THR A 345 -18.61 -46.58 -10.61
C THR A 345 -18.29 -48.01 -11.04
N LYS A 346 -18.46 -48.95 -10.11
CA LYS A 346 -18.46 -50.38 -10.40
C LYS A 346 -19.75 -50.77 -11.09
#